data_AF-A0A672ILC5-F1
#
_entry.id   AF-A0A672ILC5-F1
#
_cell.length_a   1.000
_cell.length_b   1.000
_cell.length_c   1.000
_cell.angle_alpha   90.00
_cell.angle_beta   90.00
_cell.angle_gamma   90.00
#
_symmetry.space_group_name_H-M   'P 1'
#
loop_
_entity.id
_entity.type
_entity.pdbx_description
1 polymer ?
#
loop_
_entity_poly.entity_id
_entity_poly.type
_entity_poly.pdbx_seq_one_letter_code
_entity_poly.pdbx_strand_id
1 'polypeptide(L)'
;YFSFIFFISLFFLVLFMLKQVIVNALIKDRSSDRIQQPGSSDRIQQPGSSDRIQQPGSSHRIQQPGSSDRIQEPGSSHKIQQPGSSDRIQQPGSSHRIQQPGSSHRIQQPGSSDRIQQPGSSDRIQQPGSSDRIQQPGSSDRIQERGSSDRIQQPGSSDRLQEPGSSDRIQQPESSDRIQQPGSSHRIQQPGSSDRIQEPGSSDRIQQPESSDRIQQPGSSHRIQQPGSSHRIQQPGSSDRIQERGSSDRIQQPGSSDRLQEPGNSDRLQEVVTGYRNILL
;
A
#
# COMPACT_ATOMS: atom_id res chain seq x y z
N TYR A 1 51.38 -28.65 15.58
CA TYR A 1 50.60 -27.39 15.68
C TYR A 1 49.70 -27.15 14.48
N PHE A 2 50.22 -27.06 13.24
CA PHE A 2 49.39 -26.82 12.04
C PHE A 2 48.28 -27.87 11.82
N SER A 3 48.62 -29.15 11.98
CA SER A 3 47.66 -30.25 11.82
C SER A 3 46.54 -30.21 12.87
N PHE A 4 46.85 -29.85 14.12
CA PHE A 4 45.87 -29.80 15.21
C PHE A 4 44.83 -28.69 15.02
N ILE A 5 45.27 -27.49 14.59
CA ILE A 5 44.38 -26.36 14.28
C ILE A 5 43.49 -26.69 13.07
N PHE A 6 44.03 -27.38 12.07
CA PHE A 6 43.26 -27.82 10.90
C PHE A 6 42.16 -28.81 11.29
N PHE A 7 42.46 -29.79 12.14
CA PHE A 7 41.46 -30.75 12.63
C PHE A 7 40.37 -30.08 13.47
N ILE A 8 40.72 -29.09 14.29
CA ILE A 8 39.73 -28.31 15.05
C ILE A 8 38.83 -27.50 14.10
N SER A 9 39.40 -26.83 13.11
CA SER A 9 38.63 -26.06 12.13
C SER A 9 37.70 -26.95 11.31
N LEU A 10 38.17 -28.13 10.89
CA LEU A 10 37.37 -29.10 10.16
C LEU A 10 36.25 -29.68 11.03
N PHE A 11 36.53 -29.93 12.32
CA PHE A 11 35.53 -30.37 13.28
C PHE A 11 34.40 -29.34 13.45
N PHE A 12 34.73 -28.06 13.60
CA PHE A 12 33.71 -27.01 13.69
C PHE A 12 32.94 -26.81 12.38
N LEU A 13 33.59 -26.96 11.22
CA LEU A 13 32.92 -26.91 9.91
C LEU A 13 31.94 -28.09 9.76
N VAL A 14 32.36 -29.30 10.13
CA VAL A 14 31.51 -30.49 10.11
C VAL A 14 30.36 -30.35 11.10
N LEU A 15 30.58 -29.81 12.28
CA LEU A 15 29.54 -29.56 13.28
C LEU A 15 28.52 -28.52 12.76
N PHE A 16 28.98 -27.46 12.09
CA PHE A 16 28.13 -26.47 11.45
C PHE A 16 27.28 -27.09 10.33
N MET A 17 27.91 -27.87 9.45
CA MET A 17 27.20 -28.57 8.35
C MET A 17 26.21 -29.61 8.89
N LEU A 18 26.58 -30.37 9.91
CA LEU A 18 25.71 -31.35 10.56
C LEU A 18 24.52 -30.66 11.24
N LYS A 19 24.74 -29.50 11.88
CA LYS A 19 23.66 -28.68 12.43
C LYS A 19 22.70 -28.22 11.34
N GLN A 20 23.20 -27.77 10.19
CA GLN A 20 22.37 -27.38 9.04
C GLN A 20 21.59 -28.56 8.47
N VAL A 21 22.21 -29.75 8.34
CA VAL A 21 21.54 -30.97 7.86
C VAL A 21 20.47 -31.46 8.83
N ILE A 22 20.74 -31.47 10.14
CA ILE A 22 19.78 -31.86 11.17
C ILE A 22 18.61 -30.88 11.23
N VAL A 23 18.87 -29.58 11.13
CA VAL A 23 17.83 -28.54 11.01
C VAL A 23 16.96 -28.81 9.77
N ASN A 24 17.57 -29.02 8.59
CA ASN A 24 16.84 -29.32 7.36
C ASN A 24 16.04 -30.64 7.43
N ALA A 25 16.52 -31.65 8.16
CA ALA A 25 15.83 -32.93 8.33
C ALA A 25 14.66 -32.84 9.34
N LEU A 26 14.80 -32.07 10.43
CA LEU A 26 13.74 -31.83 11.41
C LEU A 26 12.62 -30.94 10.86
N ILE A 27 12.91 -30.06 9.89
CA ILE A 27 11.94 -29.18 9.22
C ILE A 27 10.93 -29.96 8.35
N LYS A 28 11.24 -31.19 7.93
CA LYS A 28 10.37 -31.97 7.02
C LYS A 28 9.16 -32.64 7.70
N ASP A 29 9.03 -32.58 9.03
CA ASP A 29 8.07 -33.38 9.79
C ASP A 29 7.34 -32.63 10.94
N ARG A 30 7.31 -31.29 10.96
CA ARG A 30 6.61 -30.52 12.01
C ARG A 30 5.62 -29.52 11.45
N SER A 31 4.38 -29.59 11.96
CA SER A 31 3.25 -28.74 11.60
C SER A 31 3.24 -27.37 12.30
N SER A 32 4.26 -27.06 13.10
CA SER A 32 4.48 -25.75 13.72
C SER A 32 5.84 -25.71 14.42
N ASP A 33 6.65 -24.71 14.10
CA ASP A 33 7.96 -24.47 14.71
C ASP A 33 8.07 -23.06 15.30
N ARG A 34 8.96 -22.90 16.28
CA ARG A 34 9.33 -21.59 16.84
C ARG A 34 10.81 -21.32 16.60
N ILE A 35 11.11 -20.31 15.81
CA ILE A 35 12.48 -19.85 15.55
C ILE A 35 12.75 -18.55 16.28
N GLN A 36 13.81 -18.53 17.07
CA GLN A 36 14.38 -17.33 17.68
C GLN A 36 15.89 -17.32 17.43
N GLN A 37 16.36 -16.38 16.62
CA GLN A 37 17.78 -16.15 16.41
C GLN A 37 18.00 -14.63 16.40
N PRO A 38 18.59 -14.07 17.46
CA PRO A 38 19.11 -12.71 17.43
C PRO A 38 20.42 -12.71 16.64
N GLY A 39 20.61 -11.76 15.72
CA GLY A 39 21.76 -11.81 14.83
C GLY A 39 21.85 -10.67 13.84
N SER A 40 22.72 -10.82 12.85
CA SER A 40 22.85 -9.90 11.73
C SER A 40 23.22 -10.72 10.51
N SER A 41 22.54 -10.49 9.39
CA SER A 41 22.80 -11.16 8.10
C SER A 41 22.46 -12.66 8.05
N ASP A 42 21.40 -13.09 8.75
CA ASP A 42 20.92 -14.47 8.71
C ASP A 42 19.98 -14.77 7.53
N ARG A 43 19.95 -16.04 7.12
CA ARG A 43 19.01 -16.56 6.11
C ARG A 43 18.22 -17.73 6.67
N ILE A 44 16.90 -17.59 6.68
CA ILE A 44 15.96 -18.64 7.06
C ILE A 44 15.26 -19.17 5.81
N GLN A 45 15.24 -20.49 5.66
CA GLN A 45 14.45 -21.21 4.67
C GLN A 45 13.68 -22.30 5.40
N GLN A 46 12.38 -22.10 5.57
CA GLN A 46 11.56 -23.02 6.33
C GLN A 46 10.19 -23.16 5.66
N PRO A 47 9.94 -24.24 4.91
CA PRO A 47 8.57 -24.61 4.58
C PRO A 47 7.87 -25.12 5.83
N GLY A 48 6.62 -24.72 6.05
CA GLY A 48 5.88 -25.05 7.25
C GLY A 48 4.51 -24.40 7.26
N SER A 49 3.79 -24.49 8.36
CA SER A 49 2.56 -23.72 8.56
C SER A 49 2.42 -23.46 10.06
N SER A 50 1.74 -22.39 10.44
CA SER A 50 1.58 -21.99 11.84
C SER A 50 2.90 -21.77 12.59
N ASP A 51 3.96 -21.40 11.87
CA ASP A 51 5.27 -21.14 12.45
C ASP A 51 5.34 -19.77 13.13
N ARG A 52 6.28 -19.63 14.07
CA ARG A 52 6.58 -18.35 14.73
C ARG A 52 8.06 -18.03 14.62
N ILE A 53 8.39 -17.00 13.84
CA ILE A 53 9.74 -16.49 13.65
C ILE A 53 9.90 -15.16 14.39
N GLN A 54 10.96 -15.04 15.19
CA GLN A 54 11.40 -13.79 15.79
C GLN A 54 12.90 -13.61 15.55
N GLN A 55 13.29 -12.59 14.77
CA GLN A 55 14.70 -12.24 14.57
C GLN A 55 14.89 -10.72 14.74
N PRO A 56 15.28 -10.27 15.93
CA PRO A 56 15.79 -8.91 16.09
C PRO A 56 17.17 -8.81 15.46
N GLY A 57 17.43 -7.75 14.69
CA GLY A 57 18.73 -7.55 14.06
C GLY A 57 18.66 -6.82 12.72
N SER A 58 19.71 -6.91 11.92
CA SER A 58 19.76 -6.26 10.60
C SER A 58 20.03 -7.26 9.49
N SER A 59 19.47 -6.99 8.30
CA SER A 59 19.81 -7.66 7.05
C SER A 59 19.41 -9.14 6.93
N HIS A 60 18.30 -9.55 7.56
CA HIS A 60 17.79 -10.93 7.41
C HIS A 60 17.10 -11.20 6.07
N ARG A 61 17.17 -12.45 5.61
CA ARG A 61 16.36 -12.96 4.50
C ARG A 61 15.55 -14.18 4.94
N ILE A 62 14.23 -14.06 4.89
CA ILE A 62 13.30 -15.15 5.21
C ILE A 62 12.62 -15.64 3.93
N GLN A 63 12.62 -16.95 3.73
CA GLN A 63 11.84 -17.62 2.69
C GLN A 63 11.03 -18.74 3.34
N GLN A 64 9.72 -18.55 3.42
CA GLN A 64 8.84 -19.46 4.16
C GLN A 64 7.56 -19.73 3.38
N PRO A 65 7.53 -20.78 2.55
CA PRO A 65 6.26 -21.22 1.99
C PRO A 65 5.42 -21.85 3.10
N GLY A 66 4.19 -21.36 3.30
CA GLY A 66 3.39 -21.80 4.44
C GLY A 66 2.05 -21.10 4.56
N SER A 67 1.36 -21.28 5.67
CA SER A 67 0.16 -20.50 5.97
C SER A 67 -0.02 -20.36 7.48
N SER A 68 -0.65 -19.27 7.89
CA SER A 68 -0.92 -18.92 9.29
C SER A 68 0.33 -18.65 10.15
N ASP A 69 1.46 -18.32 9.54
CA ASP A 69 2.69 -18.04 10.28
C ASP A 69 2.70 -16.63 10.86
N ARG A 70 3.62 -16.42 11.82
CA ARG A 70 3.85 -15.13 12.48
C ARG A 70 5.32 -14.78 12.44
N ILE A 71 5.67 -13.70 11.76
CA ILE A 71 7.03 -13.20 11.63
C ILE A 71 7.16 -11.85 12.36
N GLN A 72 8.15 -11.73 13.24
CA GLN A 72 8.49 -10.50 13.94
C GLN A 72 9.98 -10.17 13.76
N GLU A 73 10.26 -9.12 13.00
CA GLU A 73 11.62 -8.75 12.57
C GLU A 73 11.87 -7.27 12.85
N PRO A 74 12.15 -6.90 14.11
CA PRO A 74 12.55 -5.53 14.41
C PRO A 74 13.98 -5.28 13.94
N GLY A 75 14.19 -4.18 13.21
CA GLY A 75 15.50 -3.74 12.75
C GLY A 75 15.49 -3.18 11.34
N SER A 76 16.52 -3.45 10.54
CA SER A 76 16.68 -2.79 9.25
C SER A 76 17.05 -3.75 8.13
N SER A 77 16.57 -3.45 6.92
CA SER A 77 16.98 -4.09 5.67
C SER A 77 16.62 -5.58 5.55
N HIS A 78 15.45 -5.98 6.03
CA HIS A 78 14.98 -7.37 5.88
C HIS A 78 14.33 -7.63 4.52
N LYS A 79 14.42 -8.88 4.06
CA LYS A 79 13.69 -9.37 2.89
C LYS A 79 12.87 -10.61 3.26
N ILE A 80 11.55 -10.52 3.17
CA ILE A 80 10.63 -11.64 3.41
C ILE A 80 10.00 -12.08 2.08
N GLN A 81 10.04 -13.38 1.82
CA GLN A 81 9.27 -14.03 0.76
C GLN A 81 8.46 -15.17 1.37
N GLN A 82 7.14 -15.03 1.43
CA GLN A 82 6.28 -16.04 2.06
C GLN A 82 5.04 -16.22 1.17
N PRO A 83 5.09 -17.19 0.24
CA PRO A 83 3.90 -17.66 -0.43
C PRO A 83 3.00 -18.36 0.58
N GLY A 84 1.74 -17.95 0.67
CA GLY A 84 0.90 -18.47 1.74
C GLY A 84 -0.49 -17.91 1.87
N SER A 85 -1.01 -17.96 3.08
CA SER A 85 -2.29 -17.33 3.41
C SER A 85 -2.38 -17.12 4.91
N SER A 86 -3.13 -16.10 5.31
CA SER A 86 -3.42 -15.79 6.72
C SER A 86 -2.20 -15.47 7.59
N ASP A 87 -1.06 -15.11 6.97
CA ASP A 87 0.17 -14.81 7.70
C ASP A 87 0.15 -13.43 8.35
N ARG A 88 0.95 -13.28 9.41
CA ARG A 88 1.11 -12.01 10.13
C ARG A 88 2.58 -11.61 10.18
N ILE A 89 2.88 -10.45 9.63
CA ILE A 89 4.23 -9.89 9.59
C ILE A 89 4.26 -8.59 10.37
N GLN A 90 5.23 -8.47 11.29
CA GLN A 90 5.54 -7.24 12.02
C GLN A 90 7.01 -6.89 11.82
N GLN A 91 7.31 -5.79 11.13
CA GLN A 91 8.69 -5.34 10.87
C GLN A 91 8.88 -3.87 11.22
N PRO A 92 9.08 -3.50 12.49
CA PRO A 92 9.44 -2.13 12.82
C PRO A 92 10.90 -1.84 12.43
N GLY A 93 11.12 -0.70 11.78
CA GLY A 93 12.42 -0.16 11.38
C GLY A 93 12.46 0.15 9.87
N SER A 94 13.63 0.14 9.22
CA SER A 94 13.76 0.77 7.89
C SER A 94 14.13 -0.18 6.75
N SER A 95 13.62 0.11 5.55
CA SER A 95 14.06 -0.46 4.26
C SER A 95 13.81 -1.96 4.08
N HIS A 96 12.62 -2.44 4.42
CA HIS A 96 12.25 -3.83 4.20
C HIS A 96 11.65 -4.07 2.82
N ARG A 97 11.75 -5.32 2.38
CA ARG A 97 11.08 -5.82 1.18
C ARG A 97 10.26 -7.06 1.50
N ILE A 98 8.96 -6.96 1.35
CA ILE A 98 8.02 -8.04 1.57
C ILE A 98 7.41 -8.47 0.23
N GLN A 99 7.43 -9.78 -0.02
CA GLN A 99 6.71 -10.42 -1.12
C GLN A 99 5.87 -11.56 -0.55
N GLN A 100 4.54 -11.46 -0.64
CA GLN A 100 3.63 -12.53 -0.19
C GLN A 100 2.54 -12.73 -1.23
N PRO A 101 2.72 -13.67 -2.16
CA PRO A 101 1.60 -14.15 -2.95
C PRO A 101 0.67 -14.97 -2.07
N GLY A 102 -0.64 -14.74 -2.19
CA GLY A 102 -1.64 -15.40 -1.34
C GLY A 102 -2.68 -14.45 -0.77
N SER A 103 -3.48 -14.90 0.20
CA SER A 103 -4.62 -14.11 0.69
C SER A 103 -4.67 -13.98 2.21
N SER A 104 -5.41 -12.96 2.67
CA SER A 104 -5.72 -12.70 4.08
C SER A 104 -4.51 -12.39 4.97
N HIS A 105 -3.43 -11.86 4.42
CA HIS A 105 -2.25 -11.45 5.16
C HIS A 105 -2.51 -10.20 6.02
N ARG A 106 -1.73 -10.06 7.10
CA ARG A 106 -1.64 -8.85 7.90
C ARG A 106 -0.19 -8.39 8.00
N ILE A 107 0.11 -7.24 7.42
CA ILE A 107 1.42 -6.61 7.50
C ILE A 107 1.33 -5.34 8.34
N GLN A 108 2.18 -5.24 9.35
CA GLN A 108 2.39 -4.03 10.15
C GLN A 108 3.87 -3.68 10.11
N GLN A 109 4.21 -2.54 9.56
CA GLN A 109 5.62 -2.18 9.40
C GLN A 109 5.75 -0.67 9.59
N PRO A 110 5.99 -0.26 10.85
CA PRO A 110 6.41 1.10 11.16
C PRO A 110 7.81 1.31 10.60
N GLY A 111 8.00 2.23 9.67
CA GLY A 111 9.26 2.27 8.94
C GLY A 111 9.42 3.40 7.93
N SER A 112 10.33 3.22 6.99
CA SER A 112 10.49 4.14 5.86
C SER A 112 11.26 3.44 4.74
N SER A 113 10.99 3.85 3.50
CA SER A 113 11.60 3.31 2.28
C SER A 113 11.32 1.83 2.03
N ASP A 114 10.12 1.41 2.39
CA ASP A 114 9.69 0.03 2.38
C ASP A 114 9.03 -0.36 1.05
N ARG A 115 9.10 -1.66 0.72
CA ARG A 115 8.52 -2.20 -0.53
C ARG A 115 7.68 -3.43 -0.24
N ILE A 116 6.38 -3.34 -0.51
CA ILE A 116 5.43 -4.42 -0.31
C ILE A 116 4.83 -4.82 -1.65
N GLN A 117 4.92 -6.11 -1.98
CA GLN A 117 4.24 -6.73 -3.11
C GLN A 117 3.39 -7.88 -2.58
N GLN A 118 2.07 -7.77 -2.66
CA GLN A 118 1.15 -8.86 -2.29
C GLN A 118 0.16 -9.09 -3.42
N PRO A 119 0.43 -10.05 -4.31
CA PRO A 119 -0.61 -10.52 -5.20
C PRO A 119 -1.54 -11.47 -4.45
N GLY A 120 -2.77 -11.01 -4.23
CA GLY A 120 -3.90 -11.78 -3.73
C GLY A 120 -4.88 -10.87 -2.98
N SER A 121 -5.78 -11.42 -2.17
CA SER A 121 -7.00 -10.72 -1.75
C SER A 121 -7.23 -10.71 -0.25
N SER A 122 -8.03 -9.74 0.20
CA SER A 122 -8.43 -9.55 1.60
C SER A 122 -7.28 -9.25 2.56
N ASP A 123 -6.20 -8.68 2.04
CA ASP A 123 -5.00 -8.34 2.79
C ASP A 123 -5.20 -7.05 3.58
N ARG A 124 -4.42 -6.91 4.66
CA ARG A 124 -4.40 -5.70 5.48
C ARG A 124 -2.98 -5.22 5.70
N ILE A 125 -2.71 -4.02 5.23
CA ILE A 125 -1.39 -3.38 5.34
C ILE A 125 -1.51 -2.12 6.21
N GLN A 126 -0.64 -2.00 7.20
CA GLN A 126 -0.48 -0.80 8.03
C GLN A 126 0.98 -0.34 8.00
N GLN A 127 1.24 0.80 7.36
CA GLN A 127 2.56 1.40 7.19
C GLN A 127 2.57 2.84 7.72
N PRO A 128 2.87 3.06 9.00
CA PRO A 128 3.30 4.37 9.45
C PRO A 128 4.77 4.57 9.03
N GLY A 129 5.01 5.40 8.02
CA GLY A 129 6.30 5.53 7.37
C GLY A 129 6.28 6.44 6.16
N SER A 130 7.43 6.66 5.52
CA SER A 130 7.53 7.58 4.38
C SER A 130 8.39 7.00 3.26
N SER A 131 8.09 7.40 2.03
CA SER A 131 8.76 6.95 0.79
C SER A 131 8.57 5.46 0.50
N ASP A 132 7.43 4.92 0.91
CA ASP A 132 7.09 3.53 0.79
C ASP A 132 6.46 3.23 -0.58
N ARG A 133 6.50 1.96 -0.98
CA ARG A 133 5.93 1.48 -2.24
C ARG A 133 5.11 0.23 -2.02
N ILE A 134 3.83 0.31 -2.32
CA ILE A 134 2.89 -0.79 -2.18
C ILE A 134 2.31 -1.17 -3.54
N GLN A 135 2.38 -2.46 -3.88
CA GLN A 135 1.74 -3.04 -5.07
C GLN A 135 0.84 -4.21 -4.65
N GLN A 136 -0.48 -4.06 -4.81
CA GLN A 136 -1.50 -5.05 -4.43
C GLN A 136 -2.46 -5.33 -5.60
N PRO A 137 -2.17 -6.31 -6.45
CA PRO A 137 -3.05 -6.62 -7.59
C PRO A 137 -4.26 -7.51 -7.27
N GLY A 138 -4.72 -7.61 -6.03
CA GLY A 138 -5.98 -8.30 -5.74
C GLY A 138 -6.96 -7.43 -4.97
N SER A 139 -8.10 -8.04 -4.63
CA SER A 139 -9.33 -7.31 -4.30
C SER A 139 -9.67 -7.34 -2.81
N SER A 140 -10.50 -6.40 -2.37
CA SER A 140 -11.01 -6.28 -0.99
C SER A 140 -9.94 -6.02 0.06
N ASP A 141 -8.85 -5.39 -0.34
CA ASP A 141 -7.71 -5.09 0.50
C ASP A 141 -7.94 -3.82 1.32
N ARG A 142 -7.22 -3.73 2.44
CA ARG A 142 -7.22 -2.54 3.29
C ARG A 142 -5.81 -2.04 3.50
N ILE A 143 -5.51 -0.88 2.94
CA ILE A 143 -4.25 -0.19 3.16
C ILE A 143 -4.48 1.01 4.07
N GLN A 144 -3.67 1.09 5.11
CA GLN A 144 -3.54 2.27 5.94
C GLN A 144 -2.06 2.68 5.97
N GLU A 145 -1.74 3.70 5.18
CA GLU A 145 -0.40 4.27 5.09
C GLU A 145 -0.41 5.63 5.78
N ARG A 146 0.70 6.06 6.38
CA ARG A 146 0.80 7.37 7.01
C ARG A 146 2.20 7.89 6.84
N GLY A 147 2.35 8.86 5.95
CA GLY A 147 3.57 9.65 5.82
C GLY A 147 3.58 10.49 4.57
N SER A 148 4.59 10.33 3.72
CA SER A 148 4.78 11.26 2.60
C SER A 148 5.67 10.65 1.52
N SER A 149 5.40 11.06 0.29
CA SER A 149 6.08 10.61 -0.94
C SER A 149 5.89 9.12 -1.24
N ASP A 150 4.76 8.58 -0.80
CA ASP A 150 4.40 7.18 -0.93
C ASP A 150 3.81 6.88 -2.31
N ARG A 151 3.89 5.60 -2.71
CA ARG A 151 3.37 5.13 -4.00
C ARG A 151 2.59 3.85 -3.84
N ILE A 152 1.30 3.93 -4.16
CA ILE A 152 0.37 2.83 -4.04
C ILE A 152 -0.17 2.47 -5.43
N GLN A 153 -0.06 1.20 -5.80
CA GLN A 153 -0.65 0.63 -7.01
C GLN A 153 -1.55 -0.54 -6.63
N GLN A 154 -2.86 -0.41 -6.85
CA GLN A 154 -3.84 -1.44 -6.55
C GLN A 154 -4.73 -1.72 -7.76
N PRO A 155 -4.33 -2.62 -8.66
CA PRO A 155 -5.20 -3.01 -9.76
C PRO A 155 -6.29 -4.02 -9.38
N GLY A 156 -6.66 -4.14 -8.10
CA GLY A 156 -7.85 -4.89 -7.68
C GLY A 156 -8.98 -3.95 -7.28
N SER A 157 -10.15 -4.55 -7.01
CA SER A 157 -11.43 -3.87 -6.81
C SER A 157 -11.93 -3.96 -5.36
N SER A 158 -12.83 -3.05 -4.99
CA SER A 158 -13.46 -2.97 -3.65
C SER A 158 -12.45 -2.75 -2.51
N ASP A 159 -11.37 -2.07 -2.81
CA ASP A 159 -10.31 -1.77 -1.87
C ASP A 159 -10.63 -0.56 -1.00
N ARG A 160 -10.02 -0.52 0.18
CA ARG A 160 -10.08 0.65 1.06
C ARG A 160 -8.70 1.16 1.37
N LEU A 161 -8.44 2.38 0.91
CA LEU A 161 -7.21 3.10 1.15
C LEU A 161 -7.43 4.28 2.10
N GLN A 162 -6.58 4.39 3.12
CA GLN A 162 -6.46 5.57 3.98
C GLN A 162 -4.99 5.96 4.05
N GLU A 163 -4.66 7.13 3.53
CA GLU A 163 -3.28 7.62 3.53
C GLU A 163 -3.25 9.11 3.89
N PRO A 164 -3.21 9.40 5.21
CA PRO A 164 -2.88 10.73 5.68
C PRO A 164 -1.44 11.05 5.32
N GLY A 165 -1.21 12.13 4.57
CA GLY A 165 0.14 12.39 4.11
C GLY A 165 0.34 13.60 3.20
N SER A 166 1.39 13.52 2.38
CA SER A 166 1.66 14.54 1.39
C SER A 166 2.52 14.03 0.25
N SER A 167 2.25 14.54 -0.96
CA SER A 167 3.00 14.21 -2.18
C SER A 167 2.88 12.76 -2.64
N ASP A 168 1.80 12.08 -2.27
CA ASP A 168 1.62 10.67 -2.54
C ASP A 168 1.00 10.40 -3.92
N ARG A 169 1.21 9.19 -4.43
CA ARG A 169 0.71 8.77 -5.75
C ARG A 169 -0.05 7.46 -5.66
N ILE A 170 -1.29 7.50 -6.10
CA ILE A 170 -2.19 6.34 -6.07
C ILE A 170 -2.65 6.03 -7.48
N GLN A 171 -2.56 4.76 -7.86
CA GLN A 171 -3.11 4.23 -9.09
C GLN A 171 -3.97 3.01 -8.76
N GLN A 172 -5.28 3.10 -8.97
CA GLN A 172 -6.17 1.94 -8.84
C GLN A 172 -7.05 1.83 -10.09
N PRO A 173 -6.69 0.95 -11.04
CA PRO A 173 -7.41 0.83 -12.30
C PRO A 173 -8.73 0.07 -12.28
N GLU A 174 -9.07 -0.60 -11.18
CA GLU A 174 -10.36 -1.27 -11.02
C GLU A 174 -11.35 -0.40 -10.22
N SER A 175 -12.53 -0.95 -9.93
CA SER A 175 -13.73 -0.22 -9.52
C SER A 175 -14.16 -0.48 -8.08
N SER A 176 -15.04 0.40 -7.59
CA SER A 176 -15.71 0.34 -6.27
C SER A 176 -14.79 0.59 -5.08
N ASP A 177 -13.73 1.34 -5.28
CA ASP A 177 -12.74 1.61 -4.25
C ASP A 177 -13.15 2.80 -3.37
N ARG A 178 -12.60 2.81 -2.14
CA ARG A 178 -12.76 3.92 -1.22
C ARG A 178 -11.41 4.47 -0.80
N ILE A 179 -11.13 5.70 -1.21
CA ILE A 179 -9.90 6.43 -0.92
C ILE A 179 -10.19 7.59 0.06
N GLN A 180 -9.36 7.70 1.10
CA GLN A 180 -9.33 8.85 2.02
C GLN A 180 -7.90 9.37 2.18
N GLN A 181 -7.65 10.60 1.72
CA GLN A 181 -6.31 11.22 1.67
C GLN A 181 -6.34 12.61 2.30
N PRO A 182 -6.36 12.72 3.63
CA PRO A 182 -6.16 14.01 4.27
C PRO A 182 -4.71 14.46 4.12
N GLY A 183 -4.46 15.64 3.58
CA GLY A 183 -3.07 16.06 3.31
C GLY A 183 -2.91 17.08 2.20
N SER A 184 -1.85 16.97 1.41
CA SER A 184 -1.65 17.87 0.26
C SER A 184 -0.79 17.25 -0.85
N SER A 185 -0.97 17.76 -2.07
CA SER A 185 -0.19 17.40 -3.26
C SER A 185 -0.30 15.93 -3.69
N HIS A 186 -1.44 15.29 -3.42
CA HIS A 186 -1.70 13.93 -3.85
C HIS A 186 -1.98 13.88 -5.35
N ARG A 187 -1.66 12.73 -5.96
CA ARG A 187 -2.06 12.40 -7.33
C ARG A 187 -2.77 11.07 -7.37
N ILE A 188 -4.06 11.10 -7.64
CA ILE A 188 -4.91 9.93 -7.85
C ILE A 188 -5.16 9.72 -9.34
N GLN A 189 -5.00 8.48 -9.80
CA GLN A 189 -5.48 8.02 -11.10
C GLN A 189 -6.33 6.77 -10.90
N GLN A 190 -7.63 6.86 -11.19
CA GLN A 190 -8.54 5.72 -11.15
C GLN A 190 -9.34 5.62 -12.43
N PRO A 191 -8.94 4.76 -13.38
CA PRO A 191 -9.76 4.48 -14.53
C PRO A 191 -10.97 3.61 -14.26
N GLY A 192 -11.17 3.02 -13.08
CA GLY A 192 -12.40 2.32 -12.73
C GLY A 192 -13.57 3.25 -12.41
N SER A 193 -14.70 2.65 -12.04
CA SER A 193 -15.99 3.32 -11.81
C SER A 193 -16.56 3.06 -10.41
N SER A 194 -17.53 3.88 -10.00
CA SER A 194 -18.23 3.76 -8.70
C SER A 194 -17.33 3.99 -7.46
N ASP A 195 -16.25 4.74 -7.64
CA ASP A 195 -15.28 5.01 -6.59
C ASP A 195 -15.75 6.15 -5.66
N ARG A 196 -15.21 6.13 -4.44
CA ARG A 196 -15.44 7.19 -3.44
C ARG A 196 -14.12 7.77 -2.98
N ILE A 197 -13.86 9.00 -3.39
CA ILE A 197 -12.65 9.73 -3.03
C ILE A 197 -13.00 10.86 -2.04
N GLN A 198 -12.26 10.92 -0.93
CA GLN A 198 -12.29 12.02 0.02
C GLN A 198 -10.87 12.55 0.22
N GLU A 199 -10.56 13.73 -0.32
CA GLU A 199 -9.25 14.37 -0.13
C GLU A 199 -9.42 15.77 0.46
N PRO A 200 -9.52 15.89 1.80
CA PRO A 200 -9.41 17.18 2.44
C PRO A 200 -7.95 17.64 2.38
N GLY A 201 -7.68 18.77 1.73
CA GLY A 201 -6.29 19.12 1.45
C GLY A 201 -6.08 20.27 0.48
N SER A 202 -4.91 20.30 -0.14
CA SER A 202 -4.62 21.32 -1.15
C SER A 202 -3.70 20.80 -2.23
N SER A 203 -3.82 21.37 -3.43
CA SER A 203 -2.98 21.07 -4.59
C SER A 203 -3.08 19.62 -5.10
N ASP A 204 -4.22 18.98 -4.88
CA ASP A 204 -4.41 17.58 -5.27
C ASP A 204 -4.87 17.44 -6.72
N ARG A 205 -4.53 16.32 -7.36
CA ARG A 205 -4.93 16.03 -8.74
C ARG A 205 -5.61 14.67 -8.83
N ILE A 206 -6.87 14.67 -9.25
CA ILE A 206 -7.66 13.48 -9.53
C ILE A 206 -7.88 13.34 -11.04
N GLN A 207 -7.68 12.14 -11.57
CA GLN A 207 -8.05 11.76 -12.94
C GLN A 207 -8.91 10.48 -12.88
N GLN A 208 -10.16 10.59 -13.34
CA GLN A 208 -11.07 9.44 -13.43
C GLN A 208 -11.79 9.43 -14.79
N PRO A 209 -11.37 8.60 -15.75
CA PRO A 209 -12.00 8.53 -17.07
C PRO A 209 -13.34 7.80 -17.13
N GLU A 210 -13.69 6.98 -16.14
CA GLU A 210 -14.96 6.25 -16.12
C GLU A 210 -16.04 6.98 -15.30
N SER A 211 -17.15 6.31 -14.97
CA SER A 211 -18.42 6.93 -14.57
C SER A 211 -18.86 6.58 -13.13
N SER A 212 -19.79 7.37 -12.59
CA SER A 212 -20.49 7.14 -11.30
C SER A 212 -19.67 7.34 -10.03
N ASP A 213 -18.61 8.14 -10.08
CA ASP A 213 -17.76 8.39 -8.92
C ASP A 213 -18.27 9.51 -8.02
N ARG A 214 -17.90 9.45 -6.74
CA ARG A 214 -18.15 10.51 -5.77
C ARG A 214 -16.84 11.08 -5.23
N ILE A 215 -16.60 12.35 -5.54
CA ILE A 215 -15.43 13.10 -5.08
C ILE A 215 -15.86 14.14 -4.04
N GLN A 216 -15.16 14.19 -2.90
CA GLN A 216 -15.25 15.25 -1.90
C GLN A 216 -13.86 15.82 -1.64
N GLN A 217 -13.63 17.07 -2.02
CA GLN A 217 -12.34 17.75 -1.87
C GLN A 217 -12.52 19.13 -1.23
N PRO A 218 -12.70 19.21 0.10
CA PRO A 218 -12.61 20.49 0.78
C PRO A 218 -11.16 20.99 0.77
N GLY A 219 -10.96 22.28 0.48
CA GLY A 219 -9.63 22.90 0.52
C GLY A 219 -9.32 23.82 -0.66
N SER A 220 -8.17 23.73 -1.31
CA SER A 220 -7.83 24.69 -2.37
C SER A 220 -6.87 24.16 -3.42
N SER A 221 -6.95 24.72 -4.63
CA SER A 221 -6.04 24.45 -5.76
C SER A 221 -6.09 23.01 -6.29
N HIS A 222 -7.24 22.36 -6.21
CA HIS A 222 -7.40 21.01 -6.73
C HIS A 222 -7.66 21.01 -8.23
N ARG A 223 -7.26 19.92 -8.89
CA ARG A 223 -7.54 19.68 -10.31
C ARG A 223 -8.19 18.32 -10.53
N ILE A 224 -9.45 18.35 -10.99
CA ILE A 224 -10.22 17.17 -11.34
C ILE A 224 -10.35 17.08 -12.87
N GLN A 225 -10.12 15.88 -13.43
CA GLN A 225 -10.36 15.57 -14.85
C GLN A 225 -11.21 14.31 -14.96
N GLN A 226 -12.44 14.45 -15.50
CA GLN A 226 -13.40 13.37 -15.60
C GLN A 226 -14.12 13.32 -16.96
N PRO A 227 -13.62 12.56 -17.94
CA PRO A 227 -14.32 12.34 -19.21
C PRO A 227 -15.45 11.28 -19.20
N GLY A 228 -15.90 10.83 -18.03
CA GLY A 228 -17.02 9.89 -17.84
C GLY A 228 -18.37 10.58 -17.63
N SER A 229 -19.31 9.97 -16.90
CA SER A 229 -20.66 10.53 -16.66
C SER A 229 -21.19 10.18 -15.26
N SER A 230 -22.24 10.85 -14.81
CA SER A 230 -22.91 10.62 -13.52
C SER A 230 -22.03 10.82 -12.27
N HIS A 231 -21.06 11.73 -12.32
CA HIS A 231 -20.22 12.04 -11.17
C HIS A 231 -20.95 12.93 -10.16
N ARG A 232 -20.51 12.83 -8.90
CA ARG A 232 -20.90 13.76 -7.85
C ARG A 232 -19.67 14.38 -7.21
N ILE A 233 -19.41 15.64 -7.53
CA ILE A 233 -18.28 16.41 -7.03
C ILE A 233 -18.77 17.42 -5.99
N GLN A 234 -18.14 17.41 -4.81
CA GLN A 234 -18.33 18.45 -3.78
C GLN A 234 -16.98 19.03 -3.41
N GLN A 235 -16.82 20.32 -3.68
CA GLN A 235 -15.55 20.98 -3.60
C GLN A 235 -15.70 22.39 -3.01
N PRO A 236 -15.86 22.49 -1.68
CA PRO A 236 -15.81 23.77 -0.99
C PRO A 236 -14.36 24.22 -0.91
N GLY A 237 -14.02 25.32 -1.58
CA GLY A 237 -12.63 25.68 -1.78
C GLY A 237 -12.34 26.94 -2.57
N SER A 238 -11.14 27.07 -3.11
CA SER A 238 -10.78 28.19 -3.99
C SER A 238 -9.65 27.83 -4.94
N SER A 239 -9.61 28.52 -6.08
CA SER A 239 -8.61 28.32 -7.15
C SER A 239 -8.64 26.92 -7.77
N ASP A 240 -9.81 26.33 -7.80
CA ASP A 240 -10.02 24.95 -8.20
C ASP A 240 -10.33 24.83 -9.69
N ARG A 241 -9.91 23.72 -10.30
CA ARG A 241 -10.18 23.44 -11.72
C ARG A 241 -10.84 22.08 -11.91
N ILE A 242 -12.06 22.11 -12.42
CA ILE A 242 -12.79 20.91 -12.85
C ILE A 242 -12.90 20.92 -14.37
N GLN A 243 -12.48 19.82 -14.99
CA GLN A 243 -12.69 19.57 -16.41
C GLN A 243 -13.46 18.26 -16.55
N GLU A 244 -14.70 18.36 -16.97
CA GLU A 244 -15.60 17.24 -17.14
C GLU A 244 -15.97 17.11 -18.62
N ARG A 245 -16.21 15.88 -19.08
CA ARG A 245 -16.80 15.61 -20.40
C ARG A 245 -17.79 14.47 -20.22
N GLY A 246 -19.01 14.82 -19.82
CA GLY A 246 -19.97 13.84 -19.34
C GLY A 246 -21.41 14.26 -19.54
N SER A 247 -22.30 13.64 -18.78
CA SER A 247 -23.72 13.98 -18.73
C SER A 247 -24.28 13.47 -17.40
N SER A 248 -25.28 14.19 -16.87
CA SER A 248 -25.93 13.88 -15.59
C SER A 248 -25.03 14.04 -14.37
N ASP A 249 -24.06 14.94 -14.46
CA ASP A 249 -23.11 15.22 -13.40
C ASP A 249 -23.69 16.20 -12.38
N ARG A 250 -23.26 16.10 -11.11
CA ARG A 250 -23.66 17.03 -10.05
C ARG A 250 -22.45 17.62 -9.37
N ILE A 251 -22.21 18.91 -9.60
CA ILE A 251 -21.11 19.67 -8.99
C ILE A 251 -21.65 20.67 -7.98
N GLN A 252 -21.04 20.68 -6.79
CA GLN A 252 -21.22 21.72 -5.79
C GLN A 252 -19.88 22.36 -5.46
N GLN A 253 -19.75 23.65 -5.75
CA GLN A 253 -18.48 24.36 -5.62
C GLN A 253 -18.70 25.77 -5.04
N PRO A 254 -18.84 25.89 -3.71
CA PRO A 254 -18.85 27.19 -3.03
C PRO A 254 -17.40 27.65 -2.88
N GLY A 255 -16.90 28.43 -3.84
CA GLY A 255 -15.51 28.85 -3.90
C GLY A 255 -15.25 30.05 -4.80
N SER A 256 -14.13 30.75 -4.56
CA SER A 256 -13.71 31.92 -5.33
C SER A 256 -12.57 31.58 -6.29
N SER A 257 -12.57 32.17 -7.49
CA SER A 257 -11.53 32.02 -8.52
C SER A 257 -11.45 30.63 -9.15
N ASP A 258 -12.57 29.93 -9.18
CA ASP A 258 -12.68 28.58 -9.72
C ASP A 258 -12.93 28.56 -11.23
N ARG A 259 -12.45 27.50 -11.89
CA ARG A 259 -12.67 27.25 -13.32
C ARG A 259 -13.36 25.90 -13.53
N LEU A 260 -14.53 25.96 -14.15
CA LEU A 260 -15.28 24.80 -14.61
C LEU A 260 -15.34 24.81 -16.14
N GLN A 261 -15.07 23.65 -16.76
CA GLN A 261 -15.25 23.41 -18.19
C GLN A 261 -16.08 22.13 -18.38
N GLU A 262 -17.29 22.29 -18.92
CA GLU A 262 -18.28 21.23 -19.17
C GLU A 262 -18.84 21.35 -20.60
N PRO A 263 -18.69 20.33 -21.45
CA PRO A 263 -19.42 20.21 -22.72
C PRO A 263 -20.63 19.26 -22.62
N GLY A 264 -21.09 18.91 -21.42
CA GLY A 264 -22.09 17.87 -21.14
C GLY A 264 -23.55 18.32 -21.17
N ASN A 265 -24.48 17.40 -21.42
CA ASN A 265 -25.92 17.67 -21.40
C ASN A 265 -26.55 17.18 -20.08
N SER A 266 -27.44 17.97 -19.48
CA SER A 266 -28.23 17.63 -18.27
C SER A 266 -27.49 17.66 -16.93
N ASP A 267 -26.40 18.42 -16.83
CA ASP A 267 -25.62 18.57 -15.59
C ASP A 267 -26.29 19.56 -14.62
N ARG A 268 -26.14 19.29 -13.31
CA ARG A 268 -26.72 20.12 -12.24
C ARG A 268 -25.62 20.78 -11.40
N LEU A 269 -25.54 22.09 -11.53
CA LEU A 269 -24.64 22.94 -10.74
C LEU A 269 -25.39 23.58 -9.55
N GLN A 270 -24.81 23.51 -8.36
CA GLN A 270 -25.30 24.23 -7.18
C GLN A 270 -24.15 25.04 -6.56
N GLU A 271 -24.25 26.37 -6.66
CA GLU A 271 -23.19 27.30 -6.28
C GLU A 271 -23.66 28.30 -5.21
N VAL A 272 -22.78 28.67 -4.28
CA VAL A 272 -22.95 29.80 -3.34
C VAL A 272 -21.82 30.77 -3.64
N VAL A 273 -22.11 31.80 -4.46
CA VAL A 273 -21.09 32.67 -5.08
C VAL A 273 -20.57 33.73 -4.10
N THR A 274 -19.23 33.82 -3.99
CA THR A 274 -18.50 35.03 -3.57
C THR A 274 -17.25 35.23 -4.47
N GLY A 275 -17.40 35.61 -5.76
CA GLY A 275 -16.23 35.95 -6.61
C GLY A 275 -16.43 35.93 -8.14
N TYR A 276 -15.40 36.35 -8.89
CA TYR A 276 -15.36 36.42 -10.37
C TYR A 276 -15.13 35.04 -11.03
N ARG A 277 -15.83 34.75 -12.15
CA ARG A 277 -15.82 33.47 -12.89
C ARG A 277 -15.39 33.60 -14.36
N ASN A 278 -14.85 32.51 -14.91
CA ASN A 278 -14.77 32.21 -16.35
C ASN A 278 -15.36 30.80 -16.59
N ILE A 279 -16.61 30.74 -17.06
CA ILE A 279 -17.24 29.51 -17.54
C ILE A 279 -17.01 29.45 -19.06
N LEU A 280 -16.35 28.39 -19.55
CA LEU A 280 -16.34 28.08 -20.98
C LEU A 280 -17.33 26.93 -21.22
N LEU A 281 -18.43 27.26 -21.90
CA LEU A 281 -19.37 26.32 -22.50
C LEU A 281 -18.80 25.77 -23.82
#